data_AF-A0AAN7FWT7-F1
#
_entry.id   AF-A0AAN7FWT7-F1
#
_cell.length_a   1.000
_cell.length_b   1.000
_cell.length_c   1.000
_cell.angle_alpha   90.00
_cell.angle_beta   90.00
_cell.angle_gamma   90.00
#
_symmetry.space_group_name_H-M   'P 1'
#
loop_
_entity.id
_entity.type
_entity.pdbx_description
1 polymer ?
#
loop_
_entity_poly.entity_id
_entity_poly.type
_entity_poly.pdbx_seq_one_letter_code
_entity_poly.pdbx_strand_id
1 'polypeptide(L)'
;MSKKRGLSLEEKREKMLQIFYESQDFFLLKELEKLGPRKGVISQSVKDVIQSLVDDDLVSKDKIGTSVYFWSLPSSAGNQLRNVYHKLESDLQSSKKRLVELVDQCDALKRGREESDEREKALAELKAIEQNYHALKDQMGQYTDNDPAAFDAKKEAIEIAHAAANRWTDNIFTLRQWCSNKFPEAKEQLENMYKEVGITDDFDYLELSAVPLSEAAD
;
A
#
# COMPACT_ATOMS: atom_id res chain seq x y z
N MET A 1 -40.03 13.22 71.70
CA MET A 1 -39.80 13.96 70.44
C MET A 1 -39.07 13.04 69.47
N SER A 2 -39.80 12.26 68.66
CA SER A 2 -39.20 11.33 67.69
C SER A 2 -38.41 12.11 66.64
N LYS A 3 -37.12 11.80 66.49
CA LYS A 3 -36.31 12.28 65.37
C LYS A 3 -36.96 11.79 64.07
N LYS A 4 -37.54 12.70 63.30
CA LYS A 4 -38.07 12.39 61.96
C LYS A 4 -36.95 11.73 61.14
N ARG A 5 -37.23 10.56 60.57
CA ARG A 5 -36.32 9.84 59.68
C ARG A 5 -35.90 10.79 58.55
N GLY A 6 -34.60 10.91 58.30
CA GLY A 6 -34.10 11.70 57.16
C GLY A 6 -34.55 11.08 55.84
N LEU A 7 -34.78 11.92 54.83
CA LEU A 7 -35.11 11.46 53.47
C LEU A 7 -33.94 10.64 52.88
N SER A 8 -34.26 9.55 52.20
CA SER A 8 -33.31 8.76 51.41
C SER A 8 -32.82 9.56 50.19
N LEU A 9 -31.77 9.07 49.51
CA LEU A 9 -31.27 9.72 48.29
C LEU A 9 -32.36 9.76 47.20
N GLU A 10 -33.10 8.67 47.02
CA GLU A 10 -34.16 8.58 46.01
C GLU A 10 -35.35 9.49 46.35
N GLU A 11 -35.74 9.55 47.63
CA GLU A 11 -36.78 10.48 48.09
C GLU A 11 -36.35 11.94 47.87
N LYS A 12 -35.06 12.27 48.03
CA LYS A 12 -34.54 13.61 47.70
C LYS A 12 -34.58 13.89 46.20
N ARG A 13 -34.20 12.92 45.35
CA ARG A 13 -34.26 13.00 43.89
C ARG A 13 -35.68 13.29 43.41
N GLU A 14 -36.65 12.54 43.91
CA GLU A 14 -38.07 12.73 43.60
C GLU A 14 -38.56 14.12 44.02
N LYS A 15 -38.20 14.57 45.24
CA LYS A 15 -38.58 15.92 45.72
C LYS A 15 -37.96 17.04 44.89
N MET A 16 -36.73 16.88 44.42
CA MET A 16 -36.11 17.86 43.51
C MET A 16 -36.75 17.84 42.12
N LEU A 17 -37.03 16.66 41.56
CA LEU A 17 -37.75 16.52 40.28
C LEU A 17 -39.14 17.17 40.32
N GLN A 18 -39.84 17.01 41.44
CA GLN A 18 -41.16 17.59 41.64
C GLN A 18 -41.16 19.12 41.52
N ILE A 19 -40.06 19.79 41.90
CA ILE A 19 -39.92 21.25 41.70
C ILE A 19 -39.99 21.60 40.21
N PHE A 20 -39.28 20.86 39.36
CA PHE A 20 -39.27 21.09 37.92
C PHE A 20 -40.63 20.78 37.27
N TYR A 21 -41.28 19.68 37.67
CA TYR A 21 -42.56 19.29 37.07
C TYR A 21 -43.74 20.17 37.48
N GLU A 22 -43.76 20.66 38.73
CA GLU A 22 -44.81 21.57 39.22
C GLU A 22 -44.66 22.98 38.63
N SER A 23 -43.43 23.49 38.56
CA SER A 23 -43.17 24.85 38.07
C SER A 23 -43.09 24.94 36.55
N GLN A 24 -42.63 23.87 35.89
CA GLN A 24 -42.30 23.83 34.47
C GLN A 24 -41.37 24.97 34.03
N ASP A 25 -40.46 25.36 34.92
CA ASP A 25 -39.57 26.52 34.75
C ASP A 25 -38.08 26.11 34.73
N PHE A 26 -37.23 27.07 34.38
CA PHE A 26 -35.78 26.95 34.32
C PHE A 26 -35.14 27.56 35.57
N PHE A 27 -34.20 26.85 36.17
CA PHE A 27 -33.58 27.27 37.42
C PHE A 27 -32.06 27.36 37.33
N LEU A 28 -31.51 28.35 38.01
CA LEU A 28 -30.10 28.37 38.38
C LEU A 28 -29.85 27.49 39.61
N LEU A 29 -28.62 27.00 39.77
CA LEU A 29 -28.25 26.22 40.96
C LEU A 29 -28.58 26.96 42.27
N LYS A 30 -28.30 28.27 42.33
CA LYS A 30 -28.60 29.12 43.50
C LYS A 30 -30.09 29.21 43.83
N GLU A 31 -30.97 29.04 42.84
CA GLU A 31 -32.42 29.05 43.03
C GLU A 31 -32.91 27.70 43.53
N LEU A 32 -32.37 26.61 42.98
CA LEU A 32 -32.61 25.25 43.47
C LEU A 32 -32.12 25.07 44.91
N GLU A 33 -30.99 25.67 45.29
CA GLU A 33 -30.49 25.67 46.67
C GLU A 33 -31.44 26.38 47.66
N LYS A 34 -32.27 27.31 47.18
CA LYS A 34 -33.32 27.97 47.99
C LYS A 34 -34.63 27.18 48.00
N LEU A 35 -34.99 26.54 46.89
CA LEU A 35 -36.25 25.79 46.74
C LEU A 35 -36.17 24.37 47.32
N GLY A 36 -35.02 23.70 47.23
CA GLY A 36 -34.79 22.35 47.73
C GLY A 36 -35.13 22.18 49.23
N PRO A 37 -34.65 23.06 50.13
CA PRO A 37 -35.02 23.02 51.54
C PRO A 37 -36.52 23.16 51.81
N ARG A 38 -37.25 23.90 50.97
CA ARG A 38 -38.71 24.04 51.09
C ARG A 38 -39.45 22.74 50.81
N LYS A 39 -38.85 21.84 50.01
CA LYS A 39 -39.36 20.48 49.73
C LYS A 39 -38.74 19.42 50.67
N GLY A 40 -37.97 19.83 51.68
CA GLY A 40 -37.38 18.94 52.68
C GLY A 40 -35.97 18.43 52.36
N VAL A 41 -35.38 18.81 51.23
CA VAL A 41 -34.01 18.40 50.84
C VAL A 41 -32.99 19.26 51.58
N ILE A 42 -32.01 18.63 52.23
CA ILE A 42 -30.97 19.34 52.98
C ILE A 42 -30.15 20.20 52.01
N SER A 43 -29.96 21.49 52.33
CA SER A 43 -29.32 22.49 51.45
C SER A 43 -27.96 22.03 50.90
N GLN A 44 -27.09 21.47 51.75
CA GLN A 44 -25.78 20.95 51.33
C GLN A 44 -25.85 19.78 50.35
N SER A 45 -26.96 19.04 50.30
CA SER A 45 -27.14 17.91 49.38
C SER A 45 -27.82 18.28 48.06
N VAL A 46 -28.34 19.50 47.92
CA VAL A 46 -29.11 19.90 46.72
C VAL A 46 -28.26 19.79 45.46
N LYS A 47 -27.02 20.26 45.50
CA LYS A 47 -26.10 20.23 44.36
C LYS A 47 -25.83 18.80 43.89
N ASP A 48 -25.49 17.89 44.80
CA ASP A 48 -25.17 16.50 44.47
C ASP A 48 -26.40 15.75 43.96
N VAL A 49 -27.58 16.02 44.54
CA VAL A 49 -28.85 15.41 44.09
C VAL A 49 -29.20 15.88 42.67
N ILE A 50 -29.09 17.20 42.39
CA ILE A 50 -29.32 17.72 41.04
C ILE A 50 -28.30 17.15 40.05
N GLN A 51 -27.02 17.03 40.43
CA GLN A 51 -26.03 16.43 39.55
C GLN A 51 -26.36 14.97 39.25
N SER A 52 -26.78 14.17 40.24
CA SER A 52 -27.19 12.77 40.02
C SER A 52 -28.41 12.65 39.10
N LEU A 53 -29.36 13.59 39.18
CA LEU A 53 -30.51 13.64 38.27
C LEU A 53 -30.11 14.01 36.83
N VAL A 54 -29.09 14.85 36.68
CA VAL A 54 -28.53 15.19 35.37
C VAL A 54 -27.75 14.01 34.78
N ASP A 55 -26.98 13.31 35.61
CA ASP A 55 -26.15 12.18 35.16
C ASP A 55 -27.03 11.02 34.65
N ASP A 56 -28.25 10.89 35.17
CA ASP A 56 -29.26 9.91 34.73
C ASP A 56 -30.26 10.49 33.69
N ASP A 57 -29.95 11.63 33.06
CA ASP A 57 -30.75 12.31 32.03
C ASP A 57 -32.19 12.72 32.45
N LEU A 58 -32.50 12.72 33.76
CA LEU A 58 -33.81 13.12 34.29
C LEU A 58 -33.95 14.64 34.42
N VAL A 59 -32.85 15.37 34.51
CA VAL A 59 -32.79 16.84 34.48
C VAL A 59 -31.82 17.27 33.39
N SER A 60 -32.27 18.13 32.49
CA SER A 60 -31.41 18.75 31.49
C SER A 60 -30.61 19.90 32.11
N LYS A 61 -29.34 20.02 31.72
CA LYS A 61 -28.50 21.17 32.03
C LYS A 61 -27.93 21.77 30.76
N ASP A 62 -27.85 23.10 30.71
CA ASP A 62 -27.14 23.80 29.64
C ASP A 62 -26.57 25.12 30.14
N LYS A 63 -25.45 25.53 29.53
CA LYS A 63 -24.75 26.76 29.88
C LYS A 63 -25.08 27.83 28.84
N ILE A 64 -25.82 28.84 29.27
CA ILE A 64 -26.21 29.98 28.44
C ILE A 64 -25.47 31.22 28.97
N GLY A 65 -24.51 31.70 28.18
CA GLY A 65 -23.60 32.79 28.59
C GLY A 65 -22.73 32.39 29.76
N THR A 66 -22.82 33.13 30.87
CA THR A 66 -22.06 32.86 32.11
C THR A 66 -22.78 31.93 33.09
N SER A 67 -24.04 31.58 32.81
CA SER A 67 -24.92 30.90 33.75
C SER A 67 -25.28 29.48 33.29
N VAL A 68 -25.43 28.56 34.24
CA VAL A 68 -25.89 27.18 33.98
C VAL A 68 -27.33 27.05 34.44
N TYR A 69 -28.19 26.66 33.52
CA TYR A 69 -29.62 26.46 33.73
C TYR A 69 -29.93 24.97 33.82
N PHE A 70 -30.87 24.64 34.69
CA PHE A 70 -31.38 23.29 34.92
C PHE A 70 -32.89 23.29 34.70
N TRP A 71 -33.40 22.28 33.99
CA TRP A 71 -34.84 22.12 33.78
C TRP A 71 -35.22 20.66 33.57
N SER A 72 -36.48 20.32 33.82
CA SER A 72 -37.04 19.03 33.44
C SER A 72 -38.51 19.19 33.12
N LEU A 73 -38.90 18.77 31.92
CA LEU A 73 -40.29 18.81 31.45
C LEU A 73 -40.89 17.41 31.53
N PRO A 74 -42.16 17.26 31.96
CA PRO A 74 -42.82 15.95 32.02
C PRO A 74 -42.81 15.17 30.68
N SER A 75 -42.78 15.90 29.55
CA SER A 75 -42.72 15.32 28.21
C SER A 75 -41.30 14.94 27.73
N SER A 76 -40.26 15.30 28.48
CA SER A 76 -38.86 15.15 28.04
C SER A 76 -38.48 13.70 27.79
N ALA A 77 -38.71 12.81 28.77
CA ALA A 77 -38.40 11.38 28.65
C ALA A 77 -39.17 10.72 27.49
N GLY A 78 -40.46 11.04 27.33
CA GLY A 78 -41.28 10.51 26.24
C GLY A 78 -40.82 10.99 24.86
N ASN A 79 -40.40 12.24 24.73
CA ASN A 79 -39.86 12.78 23.48
C ASN A 79 -38.48 12.22 23.15
N GLN A 80 -37.59 12.07 24.14
CA GLN A 80 -36.29 11.44 23.96
C GLN A 80 -36.44 10.00 23.44
N LEU A 81 -37.30 9.21 24.08
CA LEU A 81 -37.58 7.83 23.64
C LEU A 81 -38.12 7.80 22.20
N ARG A 82 -39.05 8.70 21.86
CA ARG A 82 -39.62 8.78 20.51
C ARG A 82 -38.56 9.16 19.46
N ASN A 83 -37.68 10.10 19.78
CA ASN A 83 -36.59 10.51 18.89
C ASN A 83 -35.60 9.36 18.66
N VAL A 84 -35.21 8.65 19.72
CA VAL A 84 -34.34 7.48 19.61
C VAL A 84 -35.01 6.39 18.78
N TYR A 85 -36.29 6.12 19.03
CA TYR A 85 -37.06 5.15 18.24
C TYR A 85 -37.10 5.53 16.75
N HIS A 86 -37.44 6.77 16.41
CA HIS A 86 -37.48 7.21 15.00
C HIS A 86 -36.10 7.14 14.33
N LYS A 87 -35.04 7.48 15.07
CA LYS A 87 -33.67 7.37 14.55
C LYS A 87 -33.32 5.90 14.27
N LEU A 88 -33.55 5.00 15.23
CA LEU A 88 -33.29 3.58 15.08
C LEU A 88 -34.11 2.96 13.94
N GLU A 89 -35.37 3.37 13.79
CA GLU A 89 -36.23 2.91 12.69
C GLU A 89 -35.69 3.38 11.33
N SER A 90 -35.26 4.64 11.21
CA SER A 90 -34.63 5.17 10.00
C SER A 90 -33.31 4.45 9.69
N ASP A 91 -32.49 4.20 10.69
CA ASP A 91 -31.21 3.50 10.55
C ASP A 91 -31.43 2.05 10.11
N LEU A 92 -32.44 1.37 10.67
CA LEU A 92 -32.86 0.03 10.28
C LEU A 92 -33.34 -0.01 8.83
N GLN A 93 -34.18 0.93 8.42
CA GLN A 93 -34.68 1.02 7.05
C GLN A 93 -33.54 1.27 6.05
N SER A 94 -32.62 2.18 6.36
CA SER A 94 -31.45 2.46 5.52
C SER A 94 -30.53 1.24 5.39
N SER A 95 -30.30 0.53 6.49
CA SER A 95 -29.47 -0.68 6.51
C SER A 95 -30.11 -1.82 5.72
N LYS A 96 -31.44 -2.01 5.85
CA LYS A 96 -32.18 -3.00 5.06
C LYS A 96 -32.10 -2.70 3.56
N LYS A 97 -32.29 -1.43 3.17
CA LYS A 97 -32.13 -1.01 1.78
C LYS A 97 -30.72 -1.30 1.28
N ARG A 98 -29.70 -0.94 2.07
CA ARG A 98 -28.30 -1.18 1.71
C ARG A 98 -27.97 -2.67 1.57
N LEU A 99 -28.54 -3.51 2.42
CA LEU A 99 -28.38 -4.96 2.34
C LEU A 99 -28.92 -5.49 1.01
N VAL A 100 -30.13 -5.09 0.62
CA VAL A 100 -30.72 -5.50 -0.68
C VAL A 100 -29.85 -5.05 -1.84
N GLU A 101 -29.42 -3.79 -1.86
CA GLU A 101 -28.52 -3.27 -2.90
C GLU A 101 -27.20 -4.07 -2.99
N LEU A 102 -26.60 -4.43 -1.85
CA LEU A 102 -25.36 -5.19 -1.82
C LEU A 102 -25.56 -6.64 -2.27
N VAL A 103 -26.69 -7.27 -1.91
CA VAL A 103 -27.04 -8.61 -2.39
C VAL A 103 -27.22 -8.60 -3.90
N ASP A 104 -27.96 -7.64 -4.46
CA ASP A 104 -28.14 -7.49 -5.90
C ASP A 104 -26.81 -7.28 -6.64
N GLN A 105 -25.89 -6.49 -6.06
CA GLN A 105 -24.54 -6.29 -6.60
C GLN A 105 -23.71 -7.57 -6.57
N CYS A 106 -23.73 -8.31 -5.45
CA CYS A 106 -23.06 -9.59 -5.32
C CYS A 106 -23.57 -10.60 -6.37
N ASP A 107 -24.89 -10.69 -6.54
CA ASP A 107 -25.49 -11.61 -7.51
C ASP A 107 -25.20 -11.18 -8.95
N ALA A 108 -25.20 -9.87 -9.23
CA ALA A 108 -24.80 -9.35 -10.53
C ALA A 108 -23.33 -9.67 -10.87
N LEU A 109 -22.41 -9.59 -9.88
CA LEU A 109 -20.99 -9.91 -10.05
C LEU A 109 -20.72 -11.42 -10.13
N LYS A 110 -21.55 -12.24 -9.49
CA LYS A 110 -21.45 -13.70 -9.56
C LYS A 110 -21.82 -14.24 -10.94
N ARG A 111 -22.73 -13.57 -11.66
CA ARG A 111 -23.09 -13.96 -13.04
C ARG A 111 -21.85 -13.92 -13.95
N GLY A 112 -21.49 -15.05 -14.55
CA GLY A 112 -20.29 -15.23 -15.37
C GLY A 112 -19.00 -15.43 -14.56
N ARG A 113 -19.07 -15.49 -13.23
CA ARG A 113 -17.96 -15.79 -12.31
C ARG A 113 -18.37 -16.90 -11.33
N GLU A 114 -19.28 -17.76 -11.75
CA GLU A 114 -19.76 -18.86 -10.94
C GLU A 114 -18.57 -19.74 -10.53
N GLU A 115 -18.60 -20.21 -9.28
CA GLU A 115 -17.60 -21.16 -8.80
C GLU A 115 -17.85 -22.50 -9.51
N SER A 116 -16.90 -22.89 -10.36
CA SER A 116 -16.89 -24.16 -11.06
C SER A 116 -15.46 -24.70 -11.15
N ASP A 117 -15.33 -26.02 -11.22
CA ASP A 117 -14.03 -26.68 -11.40
C ASP A 117 -13.33 -26.20 -12.68
N GLU A 118 -14.09 -25.85 -13.71
CA GLU A 118 -13.60 -25.30 -14.97
C GLU A 118 -12.96 -23.92 -14.77
N ARG A 119 -13.61 -23.05 -13.99
CA ARG A 119 -13.09 -21.71 -13.67
C ARG A 119 -11.83 -21.81 -12.82
N GLU A 120 -11.80 -22.71 -11.84
CA GLU A 120 -10.61 -22.93 -11.00
C GLU A 120 -9.42 -23.41 -11.85
N LYS A 121 -9.64 -24.39 -12.72
CA LYS A 121 -8.62 -24.86 -13.67
C LYS A 121 -8.13 -23.76 -14.59
N ALA A 122 -9.04 -22.99 -15.21
CA ALA A 122 -8.67 -21.88 -16.09
C ALA A 122 -7.85 -20.80 -15.38
N LEU A 123 -8.17 -20.47 -14.12
CA LEU A 123 -7.39 -19.53 -13.31
C LEU A 123 -6.01 -20.08 -12.94
N ALA A 124 -5.91 -21.38 -12.65
CA ALA A 124 -4.63 -22.02 -12.39
C ALA A 124 -3.75 -22.08 -13.65
N GLU A 125 -4.32 -22.39 -14.80
CA GLU A 125 -3.65 -22.38 -16.11
C GLU A 125 -3.17 -20.98 -16.49
N LEU A 126 -4.02 -19.96 -16.34
CA LEU A 126 -3.65 -18.57 -16.59
C LEU A 126 -2.43 -18.17 -15.76
N LYS A 127 -2.45 -18.49 -14.46
CA LYS A 127 -1.33 -18.20 -13.55
C LYS A 127 -0.04 -18.90 -13.99
N ALA A 128 -0.13 -20.16 -14.42
CA ALA A 128 1.03 -20.90 -14.92
C ALA A 128 1.58 -20.29 -16.22
N ILE A 129 0.70 -19.89 -17.14
CA ILE A 129 1.09 -19.22 -18.40
C ILE A 129 1.74 -17.86 -18.12
N GLU A 130 1.21 -17.06 -17.20
CA GLU A 130 1.80 -15.78 -16.82
C GLU A 130 3.21 -15.95 -16.24
N GLN A 131 3.41 -16.94 -15.37
CA GLN A 131 4.74 -17.27 -14.84
C GLN A 131 5.72 -17.67 -15.95
N ASN A 132 5.28 -18.51 -16.88
CA ASN A 132 6.10 -18.91 -18.03
C ASN A 132 6.42 -17.73 -18.95
N TYR A 133 5.45 -16.85 -19.20
CA TYR A 133 5.66 -15.63 -19.98
C TYR A 133 6.73 -14.73 -19.36
N HIS A 134 6.65 -14.50 -18.05
CA HIS A 134 7.65 -13.70 -17.34
C HIS A 134 9.04 -14.34 -17.40
N ALA A 135 9.16 -15.64 -17.15
CA ALA A 135 10.43 -16.35 -17.25
C ALA A 135 11.03 -16.28 -18.66
N LEU A 136 10.21 -16.48 -19.69
CA LEU A 136 10.67 -16.42 -21.09
C LEU A 136 11.06 -15.00 -21.49
N LYS A 137 10.32 -13.99 -21.02
CA LYS A 137 10.65 -12.58 -21.24
C LYS A 137 11.98 -12.20 -20.59
N ASP A 138 12.23 -12.68 -19.37
CA ASP A 138 13.50 -12.44 -18.68
C ASP A 138 14.66 -13.14 -19.41
N GLN A 139 14.45 -14.36 -19.91
CA GLN A 139 15.43 -15.05 -20.75
C GLN A 139 15.71 -14.28 -22.04
N MET A 140 14.69 -13.82 -22.77
CA MET A 140 14.87 -12.99 -23.96
C MET A 140 15.65 -11.70 -23.66
N GLY A 141 15.43 -11.11 -22.48
CA GLY A 141 16.19 -9.98 -21.98
C GLY A 141 17.71 -10.23 -21.89
N GLN A 142 18.14 -11.46 -21.61
CA GLN A 142 19.56 -11.82 -21.56
C GLN A 142 20.23 -11.83 -22.94
N TYR A 143 19.46 -11.97 -24.01
CA TYR A 143 19.96 -12.06 -25.38
C TYR A 143 19.77 -10.76 -26.18
N THR A 144 19.35 -9.67 -25.55
CA THR A 144 19.11 -8.38 -26.26
C THR A 144 20.35 -7.86 -26.96
N ASP A 145 21.53 -8.15 -26.43
CA ASP A 145 22.81 -7.67 -26.95
C ASP A 145 23.39 -8.61 -28.02
N ASN A 146 22.75 -9.77 -28.24
CA ASN A 146 23.15 -10.79 -29.22
C ASN A 146 22.40 -10.59 -30.54
N ASP A 147 22.59 -9.42 -31.16
CA ASP A 147 22.06 -9.15 -32.50
C ASP A 147 22.76 -10.05 -33.55
N PRO A 148 22.00 -10.92 -34.26
CA PRO A 148 22.57 -11.77 -35.31
C PRO A 148 23.28 -10.97 -36.40
N ALA A 149 22.76 -9.80 -36.78
CA ALA A 149 23.38 -8.97 -37.80
C ALA A 149 24.73 -8.42 -37.32
N ALA A 150 24.83 -7.99 -36.05
CA ALA A 150 26.09 -7.57 -35.46
C ALA A 150 27.10 -8.72 -35.33
N PHE A 151 26.63 -9.95 -35.08
CA PHE A 151 27.50 -11.14 -35.02
C PHE A 151 28.06 -11.50 -36.40
N ASP A 152 27.22 -11.50 -37.44
CA ASP A 152 27.66 -11.78 -38.81
C ASP A 152 28.61 -10.69 -39.33
N ALA A 153 28.33 -9.40 -39.03
CA ALA A 153 29.24 -8.31 -39.35
C ALA A 153 30.62 -8.47 -38.67
N LYS A 154 30.66 -8.99 -37.43
CA LYS A 154 31.93 -9.30 -36.75
C LYS A 154 32.68 -10.45 -37.42
N LYS A 155 31.99 -11.50 -37.87
CA LYS A 155 32.63 -12.60 -38.62
C LYS A 155 33.27 -12.09 -39.91
N GLU A 156 32.54 -11.30 -40.70
CA GLU A 156 33.08 -10.71 -41.93
C GLU A 156 34.30 -9.81 -41.64
N ALA A 157 34.24 -9.00 -40.59
CA ALA A 157 35.36 -8.15 -40.17
C ALA A 157 36.60 -8.97 -39.75
N ILE A 158 36.40 -10.12 -39.10
CA ILE A 158 37.49 -11.05 -38.73
C ILE A 158 38.16 -11.60 -39.99
N GLU A 159 37.40 -12.05 -40.99
CA GLU A 159 37.94 -12.55 -42.26
C GLU A 159 38.79 -11.48 -42.96
N ILE A 160 38.30 -10.24 -43.02
CA ILE A 160 39.03 -9.12 -43.62
C ILE A 160 40.31 -8.81 -42.84
N ALA A 161 40.22 -8.74 -41.50
CA ALA A 161 41.36 -8.45 -40.64
C ALA A 161 42.43 -9.56 -40.71
N HIS A 162 42.00 -10.82 -40.77
CA HIS A 162 42.87 -11.98 -40.92
C HIS A 162 43.62 -11.97 -42.24
N ALA A 163 42.91 -11.78 -43.35
CA ALA A 163 43.52 -11.66 -44.67
C ALA A 163 44.50 -10.46 -44.74
N ALA A 164 44.14 -9.33 -44.11
CA ALA A 164 45.01 -8.16 -44.05
C ALA A 164 46.28 -8.41 -43.22
N ALA A 165 46.15 -9.09 -42.08
CA ALA A 165 47.29 -9.44 -41.23
C ALA A 165 48.28 -10.35 -41.98
N ASN A 166 47.78 -11.43 -42.61
CA ASN A 166 48.62 -12.34 -43.38
C ASN A 166 49.26 -11.68 -44.60
N ARG A 167 48.58 -10.74 -45.26
CA ARG A 167 49.18 -9.93 -46.32
C ARG A 167 50.32 -9.04 -45.81
N TRP A 168 50.22 -8.50 -44.61
CA TRP A 168 51.33 -7.75 -44.01
C TRP A 168 52.48 -8.67 -43.59
N THR A 169 52.18 -9.89 -43.13
CA THR A 169 53.18 -10.95 -42.91
C THR A 169 53.96 -11.26 -44.20
N ASP A 170 53.28 -11.44 -45.35
CA ASP A 170 53.91 -11.61 -46.66
C ASP A 170 54.86 -10.45 -47.00
N ASN A 171 54.39 -9.22 -46.80
CA ASN A 171 55.17 -8.02 -47.09
C ASN A 171 56.43 -7.95 -46.21
N ILE A 172 56.32 -8.29 -44.92
CA ILE A 172 57.45 -8.32 -43.98
C ILE A 172 58.49 -9.35 -44.44
N PHE A 173 58.07 -10.58 -44.78
CA PHE A 173 58.97 -11.62 -45.26
C PHE A 173 59.62 -11.26 -46.59
N THR A 174 58.86 -10.66 -47.51
CA THR A 174 59.37 -10.19 -48.81
C THR A 174 60.43 -9.12 -48.63
N LEU A 175 60.19 -8.12 -47.76
CA LEU A 175 61.15 -7.06 -47.44
C LEU A 175 62.40 -7.64 -46.75
N ARG A 176 62.23 -8.57 -45.80
CA ARG A 176 63.34 -9.27 -45.13
C ARG A 176 64.25 -9.96 -46.13
N GLN A 177 63.65 -10.70 -47.08
CA GLN A 177 64.37 -11.44 -48.11
C GLN A 177 65.07 -10.49 -49.10
N TRP A 178 64.37 -9.45 -49.59
CA TRP A 178 64.93 -8.51 -50.55
C TRP A 178 66.10 -7.71 -49.96
N CYS A 179 65.94 -7.17 -48.75
CA CYS A 179 67.01 -6.44 -48.06
C CYS A 179 68.23 -7.33 -47.82
N SER A 180 68.02 -8.56 -47.36
CA SER A 180 69.10 -9.53 -47.16
C SER A 180 69.87 -9.87 -48.44
N ASN A 181 69.18 -9.92 -49.58
CA ASN A 181 69.79 -10.24 -50.87
C ASN A 181 70.50 -9.03 -51.51
N LYS A 182 69.96 -7.82 -51.36
CA LYS A 182 70.51 -6.59 -51.96
C LYS A 182 71.60 -5.93 -51.12
N PHE A 183 71.53 -6.08 -49.79
CA PHE A 183 72.45 -5.46 -48.84
C PHE A 183 72.96 -6.49 -47.83
N PRO A 184 73.86 -7.42 -48.23
CA PRO A 184 74.34 -8.48 -47.35
C PRO A 184 75.01 -7.96 -46.06
N GLU A 185 75.66 -6.81 -46.15
CA GLU A 185 76.36 -6.15 -45.03
C GLU A 185 75.40 -5.60 -43.96
N ALA A 186 74.14 -5.34 -44.31
CA ALA A 186 73.12 -4.80 -43.40
C ALA A 186 72.20 -5.88 -42.80
N LYS A 187 72.42 -7.16 -43.16
CA LYS A 187 71.54 -8.26 -42.77
C LYS A 187 71.43 -8.42 -41.25
N GLU A 188 72.55 -8.42 -40.53
CA GLU A 188 72.57 -8.58 -39.07
C GLU A 188 71.87 -7.41 -38.36
N GLN A 189 72.03 -6.18 -38.85
CA GLN A 189 71.37 -4.99 -38.31
C GLN A 189 69.85 -5.06 -38.50
N LEU A 190 69.38 -5.53 -39.67
CA LEU A 190 67.96 -5.72 -39.95
C LEU A 190 67.32 -6.77 -39.03
N GLU A 191 68.00 -7.89 -38.83
CA GLU A 191 67.55 -8.97 -37.94
C GLU A 191 67.44 -8.51 -36.48
N ASN A 192 68.44 -7.75 -36.00
CA ASN A 192 68.40 -7.18 -34.65
C ASN A 192 67.25 -6.18 -34.49
N MET A 193 67.03 -5.31 -35.49
CA MET A 193 65.90 -4.37 -35.48
C MET A 193 64.56 -5.10 -35.45
N TYR A 194 64.38 -6.16 -36.24
CA TYR A 194 63.15 -6.96 -36.24
C TYR A 194 62.90 -7.62 -34.89
N LYS A 195 63.93 -8.17 -34.24
CA LYS A 195 63.81 -8.72 -32.88
C LYS A 195 63.44 -7.64 -31.85
N GLU A 196 64.02 -6.45 -31.95
CA GLU A 196 63.70 -5.32 -31.05
C GLU A 196 62.24 -4.86 -31.16
N VAL A 197 61.66 -4.89 -32.37
CA VAL A 197 60.24 -4.54 -32.60
C VAL A 197 59.27 -5.72 -32.41
N GLY A 198 59.77 -6.88 -31.97
CA GLY A 198 58.95 -8.05 -31.63
C GLY A 198 58.63 -8.97 -32.81
N ILE A 199 59.34 -8.86 -33.94
CA ILE A 199 59.30 -9.84 -35.03
C ILE A 199 60.36 -10.90 -34.73
N THR A 200 59.95 -11.92 -33.99
CA THR A 200 60.79 -13.03 -33.52
C THR A 200 60.77 -14.22 -34.48
N ASP A 201 61.55 -15.26 -34.20
CA ASP A 201 61.68 -16.43 -35.09
C ASP A 201 60.39 -17.29 -35.18
N ASP A 202 59.46 -17.09 -34.26
CA ASP A 202 58.10 -17.67 -34.20
C ASP A 202 57.02 -16.77 -34.85
N PHE A 203 57.40 -15.62 -35.42
CA PHE A 203 56.47 -14.79 -36.19
C PHE A 203 56.10 -15.50 -37.50
N ASP A 204 54.83 -15.85 -37.64
CA ASP A 204 54.30 -16.57 -38.79
C ASP A 204 52.88 -16.09 -39.15
N TYR A 205 52.30 -16.68 -40.20
CA TYR A 205 50.91 -16.45 -40.56
C TYR A 205 49.96 -16.79 -39.41
N LEU A 206 48.91 -15.97 -39.27
CA LEU A 206 47.81 -16.30 -38.40
C LEU A 206 47.02 -17.45 -39.03
N GLU A 207 46.82 -18.53 -38.29
CA GLU A 207 45.89 -19.60 -38.67
C GLU A 207 44.48 -19.24 -38.16
N LEU A 208 43.46 -19.37 -39.02
CA LEU A 208 42.08 -19.33 -38.56
C LEU A 208 41.81 -20.61 -37.78
N SER A 209 41.82 -20.54 -36.44
CA SER A 209 41.30 -21.66 -35.65
C SER A 209 39.82 -21.81 -35.99
N ALA A 210 39.42 -22.97 -36.50
CA ALA A 210 38.01 -23.32 -36.58
C ALA A 210 37.46 -23.23 -35.15
N VAL A 211 36.68 -22.19 -34.87
CA VAL A 211 35.91 -22.12 -33.63
C VAL A 211 35.09 -23.41 -33.60
N PRO A 212 35.23 -24.28 -32.59
CA PRO A 212 34.31 -25.38 -32.45
C PRO A 212 32.95 -24.72 -32.32
N LEU A 213 32.11 -24.88 -33.35
CA LEU A 213 30.68 -24.67 -33.20
C LEU A 213 30.32 -25.66 -32.10
N SER A 214 30.19 -25.18 -30.86
CA SER A 214 29.53 -25.95 -29.84
C SER A 214 28.17 -26.26 -30.42
N GLU A 215 27.94 -27.52 -30.78
CA GLU A 215 26.61 -28.05 -31.03
C GLU A 215 25.78 -27.60 -29.83
N ALA A 216 24.98 -26.55 -30.05
CA ALA A 216 23.98 -26.14 -29.09
C ALA A 216 23.01 -27.30 -29.05
N ALA A 217 23.12 -28.09 -27.97
CA ALA A 217 22.32 -29.26 -27.72
C ALA A 217 20.83 -28.94 -27.88
N ASP A 218 20.16 -29.73 -28.72
CA ASP A 218 18.70 -29.94 -28.67
C ASP A 218 18.26 -30.49 -27.30
#